data_AF-A0A348Z6E8-F1
#
_entry.id   AF-A0A348Z6E8-F1
#
_cell.length_a   1.000
_cell.length_b   1.000
_cell.length_c   1.000
_cell.angle_alpha   90.00
_cell.angle_beta   90.00
_cell.angle_gamma   90.00
#
_symmetry.space_group_name_H-M   'P 1'
#
loop_
_entity.id
_entity.type
_entity.pdbx_description
1 polymer ?
#
loop_
_entity_poly.entity_id
_entity_poly.type
_entity_poly.pdbx_seq_one_letter_code
_entity_poly.pdbx_strand_id
1 'polypeptide(L)' 'MADRTLTCRDCGNEFVFTEGEQAFYAEKGFENEPVRCPDCRRARKAERNRR' A
#
# COMPACT_ATOMS: atom_id res chain seq x y z
N MET A 1 -0.70 -16.89 2.76
CA MET A 1 -1.17 -15.68 3.48
C MET A 1 -2.39 -15.14 2.75
N ALA A 2 -3.59 -15.26 3.32
CA ALA A 2 -4.81 -14.80 2.61
C ALA A 2 -4.75 -13.30 2.28
N ASP A 3 -5.48 -12.89 1.25
CA ASP A 3 -5.72 -11.48 0.96
C ASP A 3 -6.38 -10.79 2.15
N ARG A 4 -5.97 -9.53 2.39
CA ARG A 4 -6.49 -8.73 3.49
C ARG A 4 -6.96 -7.39 2.96
N THR A 5 -8.19 -7.01 3.26
CA THR A 5 -8.68 -5.66 2.98
C THR A 5 -8.20 -4.70 4.07
N LEU A 6 -7.60 -3.59 3.67
CA LEU A 6 -7.11 -2.53 4.54
C LEU A 6 -7.77 -1.20 4.19
N THR A 7 -7.91 -0.31 5.17
CA THR A 7 -8.44 1.04 4.96
C THR A 7 -7.30 2.03 4.71
N CYS A 8 -7.41 2.80 3.64
CA CYS A 8 -6.42 3.83 3.33
C CYS A 8 -6.54 5.01 4.30
N ARG A 9 -5.45 5.35 4.99
CA ARG A 9 -5.40 6.46 5.94
C ARG A 9 -5.63 7.85 5.30
N ASP A 10 -5.41 7.96 4.01
CA ASP A 10 -5.46 9.25 3.29
C ASP A 10 -6.86 9.57 2.76
N CYS A 11 -7.49 8.63 2.03
CA CYS A 11 -8.80 8.81 1.41
C CYS A 11 -9.93 8.01 2.07
N GLY A 12 -9.65 7.14 3.06
CA GLY A 12 -10.65 6.31 3.72
C GLY A 12 -11.14 5.10 2.92
N ASN A 13 -10.75 4.97 1.65
CA ASN A 13 -11.18 3.84 0.82
C ASN A 13 -10.50 2.54 1.23
N GLU A 14 -11.24 1.44 1.09
CA GLU A 14 -10.73 0.10 1.24
C GLU A 14 -9.87 -0.30 0.04
N PHE A 15 -8.80 -1.05 0.28
CA PHE A 15 -7.96 -1.64 -0.75
C PHE A 15 -7.46 -3.01 -0.31
N VAL A 16 -7.18 -3.88 -1.28
CA VAL A 16 -6.73 -5.24 -1.02
C VAL A 16 -5.21 -5.26 -0.89
N PHE A 17 -4.72 -5.79 0.22
CA PHE A 17 -3.34 -6.18 0.46
C PHE A 17 -3.20 -7.67 0.13
N THR A 18 -2.83 -7.94 -1.11
CA THR A 18 -2.79 -9.29 -1.68
C THR A 18 -1.70 -10.15 -1.05
N GLU A 19 -1.83 -11.48 -1.15
CA GLU A 19 -0.78 -12.43 -0.72
C GLU A 19 0.58 -12.10 -1.37
N GLY A 20 0.58 -11.74 -2.66
CA GLY A 20 1.79 -11.38 -3.38
C GLY A 20 2.45 -10.09 -2.85
N GLU A 21 1.65 -9.09 -2.47
CA GLU A 21 2.18 -7.88 -1.82
C GLU A 21 2.70 -8.18 -0.41
N GLN A 22 2.03 -9.06 0.35
CA GLN A 22 2.51 -9.51 1.66
C GLN A 22 3.86 -10.22 1.55
N ALA A 23 4.00 -11.13 0.59
CA ALA A 23 5.25 -11.84 0.32
C ALA A 23 6.36 -10.87 -0.12
N PHE A 24 6.04 -9.89 -0.98
CA PHE A 24 6.98 -8.85 -1.36
C PHE A 24 7.44 -8.00 -0.17
N TYR A 25 6.51 -7.63 0.72
CA TYR A 25 6.84 -6.89 1.93
C TYR A 25 7.75 -7.69 2.85
N ALA A 26 7.44 -8.97 3.07
CA ALA A 26 8.25 -9.88 3.88
C ALA A 26 9.65 -10.10 3.29
N GLU A 27 9.77 -10.30 1.97
CA GLU A 27 11.05 -10.48 1.28
C GLU A 27 11.94 -9.23 1.39
N LYS A 28 11.33 -8.04 1.38
CA LYS A 28 12.04 -6.77 1.58
C LYS A 28 12.36 -6.48 3.05
N GLY A 29 11.93 -7.31 3.99
CA GLY A 29 12.09 -7.08 5.42
C GLY A 29 11.22 -5.94 5.95
N PHE A 30 10.10 -5.63 5.29
CA PHE A 30 9.13 -4.68 5.81
C PHE A 30 8.21 -5.37 6.81
N GLU A 31 8.30 -4.95 8.07
CA GLU A 31 7.43 -5.43 9.15
C GLU A 31 6.05 -4.76 9.15
N ASN A 32 5.89 -3.65 8.41
CA ASN A 32 4.71 -2.81 8.44
C ASN A 32 3.80 -3.05 7.23
N GLU A 33 2.49 -3.10 7.45
CA GLU A 33 1.49 -3.17 6.38
C GLU A 33 1.36 -1.82 5.63
N PRO A 34 0.95 -1.84 4.35
CA PRO A 34 0.65 -0.60 3.64
C PRO A 34 -0.52 0.13 4.33
N VAL A 35 -0.32 1.42 4.62
CA VAL A 35 -1.35 2.29 5.22
C VAL A 35 -2.07 3.18 4.19
N ARG A 36 -1.68 3.09 2.92
CA ARG A 36 -2.23 3.87 1.82
C ARG A 36 -2.53 2.97 0.63
N CYS A 37 -3.66 3.21 -0.02
CA CYS A 37 -4.04 2.52 -1.24
C CYS A 37 -3.07 2.82 -2.39
N PRO A 38 -3.04 1.99 -3.44
CA PRO A 38 -2.18 2.20 -4.61
C PRO A 38 -2.35 3.57 -5.25
N ASP A 39 -3.57 4.11 -5.29
CA ASP A 39 -3.85 5.41 -5.90
C ASP A 39 -3.24 6.56 -5.11
N CYS A 40 -3.42 6.60 -3.79
CA CYS A 40 -2.78 7.61 -2.93
C CYS A 40 -1.25 7.47 -2.94
N ARG A 41 -0.70 6.25 -3.00
CA ARG A 41 0.75 6.03 -3.18
C ARG A 41 1.24 6.62 -4.51
N ARG A 42 0.51 6.39 -5.60
CA ARG A 42 0.83 6.92 -6.95
C ARG A 42 0.72 8.44 -7.00
N ALA A 43 -0.34 9.03 -6.45
CA ALA A 43 -0.54 10.46 -6.38
C ALA A 43 0.63 11.16 -5.66
N ARG A 44 1.00 10.68 -4.47
CA ARG A 44 2.16 11.17 -3.70
C ARG A 44 3.47 11.08 -4.48
N LYS A 45 3.69 9.97 -5.20
CA LYS A 45 4.89 9.81 -6.05
C LYS A 45 4.90 10.82 -7.19
N ALA A 46 3.75 11.06 -7.83
CA ALA A 46 3.61 12.02 -8.90
C ALA A 46 3.83 13.46 -8.42
N GLU A 47 3.30 13.84 -7.25
CA GLU A 47 3.54 15.15 -6.62
C GLU A 47 5.02 15.39 -6.36
N ARG A 48 5.75 14.38 -5.85
CA ARG A 48 7.20 14.50 -5.61
C ARG A 48 7.99 14.70 -6.90
N ASN A 49 7.58 14.09 -8.01
CA ASN A 49 8.27 14.20 -9.29
C ASN A 49 8.02 15.54 -10.01
N ARG A 50 7.08 16.35 -9.52
CA ARG A 50 6.77 17.69 -10.06
C ARG A 50 7.52 18.82 -9.33
N ARG A 51 8.31 18.49 -8.31
CA ARG A 51 9.24 19.39 -7.62
C ARG A 51 10.64 19.20 -8.15
#